data_AF-A0A8H6HN37-F1
#
_entry.id   AF-A0A8H6HN37-F1
#
_cell.length_a   1.000
_cell.length_b   1.000
_cell.length_c   1.000
_cell.angle_alpha   90.00
_cell.angle_beta   90.00
_cell.angle_gamma   90.00
#
_symmetry.space_group_name_H-M   'P 1'
#
loop_
_entity.id
_entity.type
_entity.pdbx_description
1 polymer ?
#
loop_
_entity_poly.entity_id
_entity_poly.type
_entity_poly.pdbx_seq_one_letter_code
_entity_poly.pdbx_strand_id
1 'polypeptide(L)'
;MELNDRLVLKDAVYREHHAGILDITFQNLDKASRAERPGFYHRVTFITLSSLVAITRWCKQEPVSSPIRVTTALKLFDSCKGYIYSSLWMFTCPLDPGIVPEQEGVHIGAHTVVCALFSMLLEVFPRILPELVKDPNMQAVVLLLWIGSKNGKPLMYSGSRRHPDPNVDQTEIAMDIFHQVAMEDMSSMVEAIMEERVCPLATFVQATVRRMKFLTRLGSIKRLAYLRHPTIEISNARITVVVTDRLMSANAILYSLFMAHEAPRTYIRILSTLADTALHLKLPSFNNTFEFQLGRIIELTQLASYVVDWPTRTSPSVLNNIKSIMKGGAIKLLGHCYPFLRPDNAQGLDACDKIFKTLRAYALYPQILPLFLREMEWGEIAEGDDEPNPRQALVVDTCNTLEAMLGPFLLSDARQWLCDNLQHKAGSAYPPSRVCSGCRSVAYCSRDCQEMDWNALHRAECPHLARVHLGESYPDH
;
A
#
# COMPACT_ATOMS: atom_id res chain seq x y z
N MET A 1 -43.81 -22.28 33.81
CA MET A 1 -43.54 -21.09 34.66
C MET A 1 -42.13 -21.14 35.25
N GLU A 2 -41.75 -22.20 35.99
CA GLU A 2 -40.43 -22.25 36.68
C GLU A 2 -39.18 -22.08 35.79
N LEU A 3 -39.19 -22.53 34.52
CA LEU A 3 -38.03 -22.34 33.62
C LEU A 3 -37.87 -20.88 33.21
N ASN A 4 -38.97 -20.16 33.04
CA ASN A 4 -38.96 -18.75 32.62
C ASN A 4 -38.51 -17.87 33.79
N ASP A 5 -38.97 -18.16 35.01
CA ASP A 5 -38.56 -17.44 36.21
C ASP A 5 -37.07 -17.69 36.54
N ARG A 6 -36.55 -18.90 36.30
CA ARG A 6 -35.11 -19.21 36.43
C ARG A 6 -34.25 -18.51 35.37
N LEU A 7 -34.76 -18.32 34.16
CA LEU A 7 -34.08 -17.55 33.12
C LEU A 7 -34.05 -16.06 33.45
N VAL A 8 -35.16 -15.50 33.94
CA VAL A 8 -35.25 -14.11 34.40
C VAL A 8 -34.30 -13.84 35.59
N LEU A 9 -34.21 -14.75 36.55
CA LEU A 9 -33.29 -14.65 37.69
C LEU A 9 -31.81 -14.75 37.27
N LYS A 10 -31.47 -15.67 36.36
CA LYS A 10 -30.11 -15.75 35.80
C LYS A 10 -29.73 -14.48 35.05
N ASP A 11 -30.66 -13.93 34.28
CA ASP A 11 -30.48 -12.65 33.60
C ASP A 11 -30.23 -11.50 34.58
N ALA A 12 -31.00 -11.42 35.67
CA ALA A 12 -30.86 -10.37 36.67
C ALA A 12 -29.48 -10.42 37.38
N VAL A 13 -29.06 -11.60 37.83
CA VAL A 13 -27.75 -11.80 38.49
C VAL A 13 -26.60 -11.52 37.51
N TYR A 14 -26.75 -11.93 36.25
CA TYR A 14 -25.75 -11.66 35.22
C TYR A 14 -25.61 -10.16 34.96
N ARG A 15 -26.73 -9.41 34.92
CA ARG A 15 -26.74 -7.95 34.75
C ARG A 15 -26.08 -7.22 35.92
N GLU A 16 -26.35 -7.63 37.15
CA GLU A 16 -25.75 -7.00 38.35
C GLU A 16 -24.23 -7.24 38.40
N HIS A 17 -23.79 -8.46 38.09
CA HIS A 17 -22.36 -8.78 38.03
C HIS A 17 -21.64 -8.00 36.93
N HIS A 18 -22.27 -7.85 35.76
CA HIS A 18 -21.74 -7.04 34.66
C HIS A 18 -21.67 -5.56 35.01
N ALA A 19 -22.67 -5.02 35.69
CA ALA A 19 -22.65 -3.65 36.17
C ALA A 19 -21.47 -3.38 37.13
N GLY A 20 -21.21 -4.29 38.07
CA GLY A 20 -20.05 -4.19 38.96
C GLY A 20 -18.71 -4.23 38.22
N ILE A 21 -18.56 -5.14 37.25
CA ILE A 21 -17.35 -5.21 36.41
C ILE A 21 -17.18 -3.93 35.59
N LEU A 22 -18.27 -3.40 35.02
CA LEU A 22 -18.26 -2.14 34.28
C LEU A 22 -17.75 -1.01 35.16
N ASP A 23 -18.33 -0.81 36.34
CA ASP A 23 -17.98 0.29 37.22
C ASP A 23 -16.52 0.19 37.71
N ILE A 24 -16.03 -1.01 38.04
CA ILE A 24 -14.61 -1.23 38.38
C ILE A 24 -13.71 -0.92 37.18
N THR A 25 -14.10 -1.36 35.97
CA THR A 25 -13.32 -1.13 34.75
C THR A 25 -13.21 0.36 34.45
N PHE A 26 -14.30 1.11 34.53
CA PHE A 26 -14.31 2.57 34.31
C PHE A 26 -13.58 3.33 35.41
N GLN A 27 -13.71 2.93 36.68
CA GLN A 27 -12.91 3.50 37.77
C GLN A 27 -11.41 3.27 37.54
N ASN A 28 -11.01 2.12 37.01
CA ASN A 28 -9.61 1.85 36.68
C ASN A 28 -9.12 2.68 35.49
N LEU A 29 -9.95 2.98 34.50
CA LEU A 29 -9.59 3.90 33.41
C LEU A 29 -9.33 5.32 33.94
N ASP A 30 -10.18 5.82 34.84
CA ASP A 30 -10.02 7.14 35.45
C ASP A 30 -8.81 7.20 36.41
N LYS A 31 -8.48 6.08 37.08
CA LYS A 31 -7.25 6.00 37.87
C LYS A 31 -6.00 5.96 37.00
N ALA A 32 -6.04 5.22 35.89
CA ALA A 32 -4.91 5.10 34.98
C ALA A 32 -4.53 6.46 34.36
N SER A 33 -5.52 7.29 34.03
CA SER A 33 -5.28 8.65 33.51
C SER A 33 -4.61 9.60 34.51
N ARG A 34 -4.61 9.27 35.81
CA ARG A 34 -4.05 10.10 36.89
C ARG A 34 -2.78 9.51 37.53
N ALA A 35 -2.31 8.37 37.05
CA ALA A 35 -1.29 7.58 37.74
C ALA A 35 0.15 8.09 37.51
N GLU A 36 0.93 8.23 38.57
CA GLU A 36 2.35 8.65 38.53
C GLU A 36 3.36 7.48 38.48
N ARG A 37 2.96 6.22 38.77
CA ARG A 37 3.89 5.07 38.87
C ARG A 37 3.83 4.15 37.63
N PRO A 38 4.93 3.87 36.91
CA PRO A 38 4.84 3.14 35.64
C PRO A 38 4.59 1.61 35.73
N GLY A 39 5.26 0.88 36.61
CA GLY A 39 5.31 -0.60 36.50
C GLY A 39 4.00 -1.34 36.86
N PHE A 40 3.36 -0.98 37.98
CA PHE A 40 2.15 -1.65 38.49
C PHE A 40 0.97 -1.51 37.51
N TYR A 41 0.93 -0.40 36.77
CA TYR A 41 -0.20 -0.07 35.92
C TYR A 41 -0.23 -0.89 34.64
N HIS A 42 0.85 -1.55 34.20
CA HIS A 42 0.85 -2.28 32.92
C HIS A 42 -0.12 -3.45 32.94
N ARG A 43 -0.10 -4.24 34.02
CA ARG A 43 -1.04 -5.34 34.20
C ARG A 43 -2.46 -4.84 34.39
N VAL A 44 -2.65 -3.78 35.18
CA VAL A 44 -3.98 -3.19 35.43
C VAL A 44 -4.57 -2.67 34.12
N THR A 45 -3.81 -1.90 33.35
CA THR A 45 -4.23 -1.36 32.05
C THR A 45 -4.54 -2.49 31.06
N PHE A 46 -3.69 -3.51 30.97
CA PHE A 46 -3.96 -4.68 30.11
C PHE A 46 -5.27 -5.39 30.50
N ILE A 47 -5.49 -5.63 31.80
CA ILE A 47 -6.72 -6.25 32.31
C ILE A 47 -7.92 -5.35 32.03
N THR A 48 -7.82 -4.05 32.28
CA THR A 48 -8.89 -3.07 32.01
C THR A 48 -9.27 -3.05 30.54
N LEU A 49 -8.31 -2.94 29.61
CA LEU A 49 -8.59 -2.96 28.18
C LEU A 49 -9.17 -4.33 27.73
N SER A 50 -8.68 -5.44 28.30
CA SER A 50 -9.21 -6.78 28.03
C SER A 50 -10.66 -6.93 28.51
N SER A 51 -11.00 -6.37 29.67
CA SER A 51 -12.36 -6.30 30.19
C SER A 51 -13.26 -5.48 29.26
N LEU A 52 -12.78 -4.34 28.75
CA LEU A 52 -13.52 -3.55 27.76
C LEU A 52 -13.80 -4.36 26.49
N VAL A 53 -12.84 -5.13 25.98
CA VAL A 53 -13.07 -6.03 24.83
C VAL A 53 -14.20 -7.02 25.13
N ALA A 54 -14.21 -7.62 26.33
CA ALA A 54 -15.27 -8.55 26.74
C ALA A 54 -16.63 -7.86 26.84
N ILE A 55 -16.68 -6.66 27.43
CA ILE A 55 -17.88 -5.82 27.53
C ILE A 55 -18.41 -5.47 26.14
N THR A 56 -17.58 -4.95 25.23
CA THR A 56 -18.01 -4.56 23.88
C THR A 56 -18.49 -5.78 23.08
N ARG A 57 -17.86 -6.94 23.27
CA ARG A 57 -18.31 -8.21 22.67
C ARG A 57 -19.67 -8.64 23.19
N TRP A 58 -19.91 -8.50 24.49
CA TRP A 58 -21.23 -8.75 25.06
C TRP A 58 -22.26 -7.77 24.49
N CYS A 59 -21.95 -6.47 24.41
CA CYS A 59 -22.84 -5.47 23.79
C CYS A 59 -23.20 -5.78 22.34
N LYS A 60 -22.29 -6.39 21.57
CA LYS A 60 -22.54 -6.83 20.18
C LYS A 60 -23.65 -7.90 20.09
N GLN A 61 -23.73 -8.77 21.09
CA GLN A 61 -24.68 -9.89 21.14
C GLN A 61 -26.07 -9.46 21.63
N GLU A 62 -26.15 -8.35 22.36
CA GLU A 62 -27.41 -7.79 22.85
C GLU A 62 -28.24 -7.16 21.71
N PRO A 63 -29.59 -7.26 21.75
CA PRO A 63 -30.47 -6.57 20.81
C PRO A 63 -30.18 -5.07 20.77
N VAL A 64 -30.23 -4.46 19.58
CA VAL A 64 -29.96 -3.02 19.39
C VAL A 64 -30.89 -2.15 20.26
N SER A 65 -32.12 -2.61 20.50
CA SER A 65 -33.12 -1.93 21.34
C SER A 65 -32.98 -2.18 22.84
N SER A 66 -32.02 -3.00 23.29
CA SER A 66 -31.81 -3.31 24.70
C SER A 66 -31.37 -2.05 25.46
N PRO A 67 -32.10 -1.61 26.52
CA PRO A 67 -31.73 -0.44 27.30
C PRO A 67 -30.31 -0.54 27.88
N ILE A 68 -29.89 -1.74 28.28
CA ILE A 68 -28.56 -1.97 28.87
C ILE A 68 -27.46 -1.80 27.81
N ARG A 69 -27.70 -2.22 26.57
CA ARG A 69 -26.79 -1.96 25.45
C ARG A 69 -26.63 -0.46 25.23
N VAL A 70 -27.72 0.30 25.25
CA VAL A 70 -27.70 1.77 25.09
C VAL A 70 -26.93 2.43 26.24
N THR A 71 -27.23 2.09 27.50
CA THR A 71 -26.51 2.64 28.66
C THR A 71 -25.02 2.29 28.63
N THR A 72 -24.67 1.06 28.24
CA THR A 72 -23.26 0.65 28.14
C THR A 72 -22.55 1.37 27.00
N ALA A 73 -23.23 1.58 25.86
CA ALA A 73 -22.72 2.38 24.75
C ALA A 73 -22.39 3.81 25.18
N LEU A 74 -23.29 4.46 25.91
CA LEU A 74 -23.09 5.82 26.44
C LEU A 74 -21.90 5.86 27.41
N LYS A 75 -21.80 4.91 28.35
CA LYS A 75 -20.65 4.83 29.26
C LYS A 75 -19.31 4.64 28.50
N LEU A 76 -19.30 3.79 27.48
CA LEU A 76 -18.11 3.59 26.62
C LEU A 76 -17.77 4.86 25.83
N PHE A 77 -18.77 5.56 25.34
CA PHE A 77 -18.60 6.83 24.64
C PHE A 77 -18.01 7.90 25.57
N ASP A 78 -18.60 8.10 26.76
CA ASP A 78 -18.15 9.09 27.75
C ASP A 78 -16.74 8.81 28.27
N SER A 79 -16.32 7.53 28.23
CA SER A 79 -15.01 7.08 28.72
C SER A 79 -13.94 6.99 27.63
N CYS A 80 -14.18 7.55 26.43
CA CYS A 80 -13.30 7.35 25.29
C CYS A 80 -11.85 7.79 25.53
N LYS A 81 -11.69 8.96 26.15
CA LYS A 81 -10.38 9.50 26.53
C LYS A 81 -9.60 8.54 27.44
N GLY A 82 -10.29 7.85 28.34
CA GLY A 82 -9.67 6.93 29.30
C GLY A 82 -9.03 5.72 28.62
N TYR A 83 -9.72 5.08 27.68
CA TYR A 83 -9.14 3.93 26.97
C TYR A 83 -8.18 4.32 25.85
N ILE A 84 -8.30 5.51 25.24
CA ILE A 84 -7.29 6.06 24.33
C ILE A 84 -5.98 6.25 25.08
N TYR A 85 -6.03 6.97 26.22
CA TYR A 85 -4.86 7.20 27.08
C TYR A 85 -4.25 5.86 27.55
N SER A 86 -5.08 4.95 28.03
CA SER A 86 -4.65 3.60 28.44
C SER A 86 -3.97 2.84 27.30
N SER A 87 -4.46 2.96 26.07
CA SER A 87 -3.88 2.32 24.89
C SER A 87 -2.52 2.92 24.52
N LEU A 88 -2.38 4.25 24.55
CA LEU A 88 -1.07 4.89 24.37
C LEU A 88 -0.08 4.42 25.42
N TRP A 89 -0.51 4.41 26.68
CA TRP A 89 0.33 4.06 27.79
C TRP A 89 0.81 2.60 27.71
N MET A 90 -0.01 1.68 27.18
CA MET A 90 0.39 0.29 26.86
C MET A 90 1.49 0.20 25.80
N PHE A 91 1.60 1.17 24.89
CA PHE A 91 2.66 1.21 23.88
C PHE A 91 3.91 1.97 24.32
N THR A 92 3.74 3.02 25.13
CA THR A 92 4.82 3.96 25.47
C THR A 92 5.57 3.60 26.75
N CYS A 93 4.96 2.84 27.68
CA CYS A 93 5.60 2.50 28.94
C CYS A 93 6.96 1.81 28.68
N PRO A 94 8.10 2.47 29.02
CA PRO A 94 9.38 1.82 28.93
C PRO A 94 9.35 0.66 29.93
N LEU A 95 9.40 -0.55 29.41
CA LEU A 95 9.64 -1.73 30.23
C LEU A 95 10.98 -1.48 30.93
N ASP A 96 10.98 -1.68 32.25
CA ASP A 96 12.09 -1.39 33.16
C ASP A 96 13.45 -1.70 32.49
N PRO A 97 14.38 -0.72 32.35
CA PRO A 97 15.61 -0.88 31.56
C PRO A 97 16.53 -2.01 32.04
N GLY A 98 16.28 -2.59 33.22
CA GLY A 98 16.93 -3.81 33.71
C GLY A 98 16.38 -5.13 33.14
N ILE A 99 15.29 -5.12 32.36
CA ILE A 99 14.65 -6.31 31.79
C ILE A 99 14.96 -6.37 30.28
N VAL A 100 15.97 -7.17 29.93
CA VAL A 100 16.47 -7.39 28.55
C VAL A 100 15.46 -8.21 27.69
N PRO A 101 15.68 -8.41 26.37
CA PRO A 101 14.79 -8.15 25.25
C PRO A 101 13.84 -9.31 24.87
N GLU A 102 13.48 -10.22 25.79
CA GLU A 102 12.48 -11.28 25.54
C GLU A 102 11.04 -10.75 25.40
N GLN A 103 10.87 -9.42 25.33
CA GLN A 103 9.59 -8.71 25.43
C GLN A 103 8.86 -8.47 24.11
N GLU A 104 9.30 -9.06 22.99
CA GLU A 104 8.48 -9.06 21.75
C GLU A 104 7.06 -9.59 22.04
N GLY A 105 6.91 -10.58 22.94
CA GLY A 105 5.61 -11.14 23.34
C GLY A 105 4.68 -10.16 24.07
N VAL A 106 5.21 -9.29 24.94
CA VAL A 106 4.40 -8.33 25.72
C VAL A 106 3.82 -7.25 24.79
N HIS A 107 4.62 -6.76 23.83
CA HIS A 107 4.15 -5.81 22.83
C HIS A 107 3.09 -6.41 21.91
N ILE A 108 3.20 -7.68 21.52
CA ILE A 108 2.17 -8.36 20.72
C ILE A 108 0.86 -8.50 21.50
N GLY A 109 0.92 -8.83 22.79
CA GLY A 109 -0.25 -8.91 23.66
C GLY A 109 -0.98 -7.57 23.76
N ALA A 110 -0.24 -6.49 24.03
CA ALA A 110 -0.77 -5.13 24.08
C ALA A 110 -1.43 -4.73 22.74
N HIS A 111 -0.70 -4.92 21.63
CA HIS A 111 -1.19 -4.63 20.28
C HIS A 111 -2.49 -5.40 19.98
N THR A 112 -2.53 -6.70 20.33
CA THR A 112 -3.72 -7.55 20.11
C THR A 112 -4.94 -7.04 20.87
N VAL A 113 -4.78 -6.68 22.16
CA VAL A 113 -5.90 -6.19 22.98
C VAL A 113 -6.39 -4.84 22.49
N VAL A 114 -5.48 -3.92 22.15
CA VAL A 114 -5.84 -2.60 21.62
C VAL A 114 -6.56 -2.72 20.27
N CYS A 115 -6.04 -3.53 19.34
CA CYS A 115 -6.71 -3.83 18.08
C CYS A 115 -8.12 -4.40 18.31
N ALA A 116 -8.24 -5.41 19.18
CA ALA A 116 -9.52 -6.03 19.47
C ALA A 116 -10.52 -5.03 20.07
N LEU A 117 -10.06 -4.11 20.93
CA LEU A 117 -10.91 -3.10 21.53
C LEU A 117 -11.46 -2.14 20.47
N PHE A 118 -10.58 -1.50 19.71
CA PHE A 118 -11.02 -0.49 18.74
C PHE A 118 -11.82 -1.09 17.58
N SER A 119 -11.44 -2.27 17.09
CA SER A 119 -12.24 -2.97 16.07
C SER A 119 -13.66 -3.26 16.55
N MET A 120 -13.79 -3.79 17.77
CA MET A 120 -15.11 -4.06 18.36
C MET A 120 -15.89 -2.77 18.64
N LEU A 121 -15.24 -1.69 19.09
CA LEU A 121 -15.89 -0.40 19.31
C LEU A 121 -16.44 0.18 18.01
N LEU A 122 -15.64 0.19 16.93
CA LEU A 122 -16.03 0.71 15.62
C LEU A 122 -17.15 -0.12 15.00
N GLU A 123 -17.14 -1.45 15.20
CA GLU A 123 -18.20 -2.32 14.71
C GLU A 123 -19.52 -2.14 15.49
N VAL A 124 -19.47 -2.07 16.82
CA VAL A 124 -20.68 -2.03 17.66
C VAL A 124 -21.25 -0.61 17.73
N PHE A 125 -20.40 0.41 17.65
CA PHE A 125 -20.77 1.82 17.79
C PHE A 125 -20.15 2.69 16.68
N PRO A 126 -20.56 2.55 15.41
CA PRO A 126 -19.95 3.32 14.31
C PRO A 126 -19.96 4.84 14.52
N ARG A 127 -20.94 5.37 15.26
CA ARG A 127 -21.05 6.79 15.63
C ARG A 127 -19.96 7.30 16.57
N ILE A 128 -19.16 6.41 17.17
CA ILE A 128 -18.04 6.81 18.02
C ILE A 128 -16.84 7.29 17.19
N LEU A 129 -16.72 6.84 15.94
CA LEU A 129 -15.57 7.13 15.09
C LEU A 129 -15.32 8.65 14.92
N PRO A 130 -16.32 9.49 14.56
CA PRO A 130 -16.09 10.93 14.43
C PRO A 130 -15.63 11.60 15.73
N GLU A 131 -15.95 11.05 16.89
CA GLU A 131 -15.54 11.60 18.19
C GLU A 131 -14.16 11.11 18.61
N LEU A 132 -13.83 9.85 18.32
CA LEU A 132 -12.48 9.32 18.52
C LEU A 132 -11.46 10.10 17.69
N VAL A 133 -11.81 10.42 16.45
CA VAL A 133 -10.93 11.10 15.50
C VAL A 133 -10.65 12.55 15.90
N LYS A 134 -11.51 13.19 16.72
CA LYS A 134 -11.23 14.54 17.25
C LYS A 134 -10.14 14.58 18.32
N ASP A 135 -9.79 13.45 18.93
CA ASP A 135 -8.76 13.40 19.98
C ASP A 135 -7.38 13.15 19.38
N PRO A 136 -6.42 14.10 19.46
CA PRO A 136 -5.02 13.95 18.99
C PRO A 136 -4.32 12.65 19.41
N ASN A 137 -4.68 12.12 20.59
CA ASN A 137 -4.11 10.90 21.12
C ASN A 137 -4.57 9.67 20.35
N MET A 138 -5.77 9.72 19.75
CA MET A 138 -6.26 8.64 18.89
C MET A 138 -5.41 8.50 17.64
N GLN A 139 -4.99 9.61 17.00
CA GLN A 139 -4.05 9.55 15.87
C GLN A 139 -2.75 8.87 16.30
N ALA A 140 -2.23 9.20 17.48
CA ALA A 140 -1.03 8.56 18.01
C ALA A 140 -1.23 7.05 18.25
N VAL A 141 -2.37 6.63 18.79
CA VAL A 141 -2.70 5.19 18.97
C VAL A 141 -2.70 4.48 17.62
N VAL A 142 -3.40 5.00 16.61
CA VAL A 142 -3.47 4.31 15.31
C VAL A 142 -2.15 4.34 14.55
N LEU A 143 -1.34 5.40 14.71
CA LEU A 143 0.01 5.44 14.16
C LEU A 143 0.89 4.37 14.80
N LEU A 144 0.81 4.16 16.12
CA LEU A 144 1.51 3.08 16.81
C LEU A 144 1.06 1.70 16.31
N LEU A 145 -0.25 1.48 16.14
CA LEU A 145 -0.79 0.26 15.52
C LEU A 145 -0.29 0.07 14.09
N TRP A 146 -0.20 1.14 13.31
CA TRP A 146 0.28 1.13 11.93
C TRP A 146 1.80 0.97 11.81
N ILE A 147 2.61 1.40 12.77
CA ILE A 147 4.06 1.14 12.70
C ILE A 147 4.39 -0.25 13.26
N GLY A 148 3.56 -0.74 14.19
CA GLY A 148 3.62 -2.09 14.76
C GLY A 148 4.66 -2.21 15.88
N SER A 149 5.95 -2.11 15.55
CA SER A 149 7.03 -2.19 16.54
C SER A 149 7.98 -1.00 16.46
N LYS A 150 8.68 -0.70 17.57
CA LYS A 150 9.69 0.37 17.63
C LYS A 150 10.79 0.25 16.57
N ASN A 151 11.07 -0.98 16.11
CA ASN A 151 12.07 -1.26 15.06
C ASN A 151 11.50 -1.13 13.63
N GLY A 152 10.24 -0.72 13.48
CA GLY A 152 9.55 -0.63 12.19
C GLY A 152 9.40 -2.00 11.51
N LYS A 153 9.39 -3.09 12.29
CA LYS A 153 8.93 -4.40 11.81
C LYS A 153 7.41 -4.43 11.94
N PRO A 154 6.67 -4.60 10.85
CA PRO A 154 5.21 -4.61 10.92
C PRO A 154 4.75 -5.84 11.72
N LEU A 155 3.85 -5.62 12.67
CA LEU A 155 3.12 -6.68 13.34
C LEU A 155 1.94 -7.06 12.43
N MET A 156 2.08 -8.18 11.71
CA MET A 156 1.02 -8.66 10.83
C MET A 156 0.19 -9.74 11.56
N TYR A 157 -1.14 -9.65 11.45
CA TYR A 157 -2.12 -10.65 11.92
C TYR A 157 -2.24 -10.84 13.44
N SER A 158 -1.94 -9.83 14.25
CA SER A 158 -2.23 -9.94 15.69
C SER A 158 -3.76 -9.94 15.92
N GLY A 159 -4.30 -11.05 16.41
CA GLY A 159 -5.70 -11.10 16.89
C GLY A 159 -6.78 -11.30 15.84
N SER A 160 -6.47 -11.50 14.56
CA SER A 160 -7.49 -11.77 13.54
C SER A 160 -8.18 -13.12 13.79
N ARG A 161 -9.44 -13.10 14.25
CA ARG A 161 -10.33 -14.26 14.11
C ARG A 161 -10.67 -14.39 12.64
N ARG A 162 -10.12 -15.40 11.99
CA ARG A 162 -10.44 -15.64 10.59
C ARG A 162 -11.89 -16.05 10.45
N HIS A 163 -12.54 -15.53 9.41
CA HIS A 163 -13.84 -16.04 9.00
C HIS A 163 -13.68 -17.51 8.59
N PRO A 164 -14.62 -18.40 8.97
CA PRO A 164 -14.53 -19.82 8.62
C PRO A 164 -14.57 -20.07 7.11
N ASP A 165 -15.28 -19.21 6.37
CA ASP A 165 -15.22 -19.20 4.90
C ASP A 165 -13.98 -18.44 4.42
N PRO A 166 -13.02 -19.11 3.74
CA PRO A 166 -11.81 -18.47 3.22
C PRO A 166 -12.06 -17.47 2.09
N ASN A 167 -13.25 -17.47 1.49
CA ASN A 167 -13.63 -16.55 0.42
C ASN A 167 -14.14 -15.19 0.95
N VAL A 168 -14.44 -15.10 2.25
CA VAL A 168 -14.85 -13.85 2.87
C VAL A 168 -13.63 -12.96 3.05
N ASP A 169 -13.75 -11.75 2.50
CA ASP A 169 -12.73 -10.71 2.65
C ASP A 169 -12.48 -10.40 4.11
N GLN A 170 -11.19 -10.33 4.43
CA GLN A 170 -10.70 -10.09 5.77
C GLN A 170 -9.54 -9.13 5.67
N THR A 171 -9.47 -8.21 6.61
CA THR A 171 -8.38 -7.25 6.73
C THR A 171 -7.60 -7.55 8.02
N GLU A 172 -6.34 -7.13 8.03
CA GLU A 172 -5.60 -7.07 9.29
C GLU A 172 -6.18 -5.94 10.14
N ILE A 173 -6.46 -6.22 11.41
CA ILE A 173 -7.29 -5.35 12.25
C ILE A 173 -6.64 -3.98 12.46
N ALA A 174 -5.32 -3.90 12.69
CA ALA A 174 -4.64 -2.62 12.83
C ALA A 174 -4.71 -1.78 11.53
N MET A 175 -4.52 -2.41 10.37
CA MET A 175 -4.65 -1.75 9.07
C MET A 175 -6.07 -1.24 8.84
N ASP A 176 -7.09 -2.01 9.22
CA ASP A 176 -8.48 -1.63 9.10
C ASP A 176 -8.83 -0.44 10.00
N ILE A 177 -8.41 -0.46 11.27
CA ILE A 177 -8.58 0.66 12.21
C ILE A 177 -7.89 1.91 11.66
N PHE A 178 -6.64 1.80 11.21
CA PHE A 178 -5.91 2.93 10.65
C PHE A 178 -6.62 3.50 9.42
N HIS A 179 -7.07 2.63 8.50
CA HIS A 179 -7.81 3.04 7.32
C HIS A 179 -9.09 3.80 7.68
N GLN A 180 -9.91 3.25 8.59
CA GLN A 180 -11.15 3.89 9.02
C GLN A 180 -10.90 5.28 9.64
N VAL A 181 -9.92 5.39 10.56
CA VAL A 181 -9.57 6.66 11.22
C VAL A 181 -8.98 7.66 10.25
N ALA A 182 -8.09 7.23 9.35
CA ALA A 182 -7.49 8.11 8.35
C ALA A 182 -8.51 8.59 7.31
N MET A 183 -9.48 7.75 6.91
CA MET A 183 -10.51 8.15 5.93
C MET A 183 -11.54 9.10 6.54
N GLU A 184 -11.78 9.05 7.85
CA GLU A 184 -12.68 9.99 8.54
C GLU A 184 -12.07 11.40 8.64
N ASP A 185 -10.79 11.51 8.97
CA ASP A 185 -10.07 12.81 9.01
C ASP A 185 -8.61 12.68 8.55
N MET A 186 -8.45 12.71 7.23
CA MET A 186 -7.13 12.65 6.59
C MET A 186 -6.25 13.84 6.96
N SER A 187 -6.83 15.02 7.17
CA SER A 187 -6.09 16.26 7.47
C SER A 187 -5.40 16.16 8.84
N SER A 188 -6.15 15.79 9.89
CA SER A 188 -5.59 15.60 11.22
C SER A 188 -4.58 14.44 11.28
N MET A 189 -4.81 13.39 10.47
CA MET A 189 -3.84 12.29 10.36
C MET A 189 -2.52 12.73 9.73
N VAL A 190 -2.57 13.51 8.64
CA VAL A 190 -1.38 14.06 7.99
C VAL A 190 -0.65 15.01 8.94
N GLU A 191 -1.35 15.89 9.65
CA GLU A 191 -0.75 16.75 10.67
C GLU A 191 -0.01 15.94 11.74
N ALA A 192 -0.64 14.90 12.30
CA ALA A 192 -0.01 14.03 13.29
C ALA A 192 1.25 13.31 12.78
N ILE A 193 1.27 12.93 11.50
CA ILE A 193 2.44 12.31 10.85
C ILE A 193 3.55 13.35 10.65
N MET A 194 3.21 14.55 10.15
CA MET A 194 4.15 15.62 9.85
C MET A 194 4.79 16.22 11.10
N GLU A 195 4.06 16.26 12.22
CA GLU A 195 4.57 16.64 13.54
C GLU A 195 5.42 15.54 14.20
N GLU A 196 5.62 14.40 13.53
CA GLU A 196 6.39 13.26 14.03
C GLU A 196 5.95 12.78 15.42
N ARG A 197 4.65 12.89 15.75
CA ARG A 197 4.10 12.63 17.10
C ARG A 197 4.49 11.26 17.68
N VAL A 198 4.66 10.26 16.81
CA VAL A 198 5.00 8.88 17.20
C VAL A 198 6.40 8.47 16.75
N CYS A 199 6.79 8.84 15.53
CA CYS A 199 8.09 8.50 14.99
C CYS A 199 8.53 9.49 13.90
N PRO A 200 9.82 9.51 13.54
CA PRO A 200 10.30 10.31 12.42
C PRO A 200 9.58 9.99 11.10
N LEU A 201 9.42 10.99 10.24
CA LEU A 201 8.66 10.88 8.99
C LEU A 201 9.19 9.77 8.06
N ALA A 202 10.53 9.69 7.93
CA ALA A 202 11.18 8.63 7.16
C ALA A 202 10.89 7.23 7.72
N THR A 203 10.82 7.08 9.05
CA THR A 203 10.49 5.81 9.71
C THR A 203 9.05 5.40 9.41
N PHE A 204 8.10 6.34 9.43
CA PHE A 204 6.70 6.08 9.08
C PHE A 204 6.57 5.60 7.62
N VAL A 205 7.17 6.32 6.67
CA VAL A 205 7.16 5.96 5.24
C VAL A 205 7.81 4.59 5.04
N GLN A 206 8.96 4.35 5.66
CA GLN A 206 9.64 3.07 5.58
C GLN A 206 8.81 1.92 6.16
N ALA A 207 8.14 2.12 7.29
CA ALA A 207 7.25 1.14 7.90
C ALA A 207 6.05 0.81 6.99
N THR A 208 5.46 1.83 6.36
CA THR A 208 4.35 1.69 5.40
C THR A 208 4.78 0.88 4.17
N VAL A 209 5.93 1.22 3.56
CA VAL A 209 6.47 0.47 2.42
C VAL A 209 6.85 -0.96 2.81
N ARG A 210 7.36 -1.17 4.03
CA ARG A 210 7.64 -2.52 4.57
C ARG A 210 6.38 -3.34 4.76
N ARG A 211 5.26 -2.76 5.21
CA ARG A 211 3.97 -3.46 5.29
C ARG A 211 3.57 -4.04 3.94
N MET A 212 3.63 -3.22 2.87
CA MET A 212 3.36 -3.70 1.52
C MET A 212 4.28 -4.87 1.13
N LYS A 213 5.59 -4.76 1.42
CA LYS A 213 6.55 -5.85 1.13
C LYS A 213 6.22 -7.16 1.84
N PHE A 214 5.68 -7.09 3.06
CA PHE A 214 5.36 -8.28 3.83
C PHE A 214 4.19 -9.09 3.26
N LEU A 215 3.30 -8.48 2.46
CA LEU A 215 2.13 -9.17 1.91
C LEU A 215 2.48 -10.38 1.02
N THR A 216 3.62 -10.36 0.32
CA THR A 216 4.06 -11.52 -0.48
C THR A 216 4.79 -12.60 0.31
N ARG A 217 5.21 -12.31 1.54
CA ARG A 217 5.97 -13.26 2.38
C ARG A 217 5.07 -14.18 3.20
N LEU A 218 3.77 -13.95 3.21
CA LEU A 218 2.86 -14.66 4.09
C LEU A 218 2.66 -16.11 3.66
N GLY A 219 2.53 -16.34 2.35
CA GLY A 219 2.49 -17.69 1.78
C GLY A 219 3.76 -18.50 2.03
N SER A 220 4.90 -17.87 2.31
CA SER A 220 6.16 -18.58 2.60
C SER A 220 6.34 -18.93 4.08
N ILE A 221 5.49 -18.40 4.98
CA ILE A 221 5.53 -18.78 6.39
C ILE A 221 4.89 -20.18 6.49
N LYS A 222 5.70 -21.21 6.78
CA LYS A 222 5.26 -22.62 6.84
C LYS A 222 4.02 -22.84 7.71
N ARG A 223 3.93 -22.12 8.84
CA ARG A 223 2.76 -22.19 9.74
C ARG A 223 1.51 -21.58 9.15
N LEU A 224 1.62 -20.76 8.11
CA LEU A 224 0.55 -20.11 7.38
C LEU A 224 0.34 -20.71 5.98
N ALA A 225 1.08 -21.77 5.60
CA ALA A 225 0.95 -22.39 4.29
C ALA A 225 -0.42 -23.06 4.05
N TYR A 226 -1.20 -23.30 5.12
CA TYR A 226 -2.59 -23.76 5.00
C TYR A 226 -3.55 -22.65 4.54
N LEU A 227 -3.11 -21.39 4.54
CA LEU A 227 -3.85 -20.26 4.02
C LEU A 227 -3.76 -20.26 2.50
N ARG A 228 -4.70 -20.95 1.87
CA ARG A 228 -4.67 -21.17 0.41
C ARG A 228 -5.10 -19.96 -0.40
N HIS A 229 -5.55 -18.86 0.20
CA HIS A 229 -6.15 -17.75 -0.53
C HIS A 229 -5.52 -16.41 -0.12
N PRO A 230 -5.06 -15.59 -1.09
CA PRO A 230 -4.47 -14.28 -0.86
C PRO A 230 -5.53 -13.22 -0.51
N THR A 231 -6.67 -13.58 0.07
CA THR A 231 -7.79 -12.65 0.30
C THR A 231 -7.41 -11.53 1.26
N ILE A 232 -6.70 -11.87 2.33
CA ILE A 232 -6.25 -10.87 3.29
C ILE A 232 -5.11 -10.03 2.71
N GLU A 233 -4.23 -10.64 1.94
CA GLU A 233 -3.14 -9.98 1.26
C GLU A 233 -3.66 -8.91 0.29
N ILE A 234 -4.70 -9.24 -0.50
CA ILE A 234 -5.32 -8.31 -1.44
C ILE A 234 -6.08 -7.21 -0.70
N SER A 235 -6.89 -7.56 0.31
CA SER A 235 -7.61 -6.56 1.11
C SER A 235 -6.66 -5.59 1.84
N ASN A 236 -5.53 -6.09 2.37
CA ASN A 236 -4.50 -5.27 2.98
C ASN A 236 -3.71 -4.46 1.95
N ALA A 237 -3.47 -4.99 0.75
CA ALA A 237 -2.87 -4.25 -0.35
C ALA A 237 -3.77 -3.06 -0.74
N ARG A 238 -5.09 -3.27 -0.83
CA ARG A 238 -6.09 -2.20 -1.07
C ARG A 238 -5.96 -1.09 -0.03
N ILE A 239 -6.03 -1.43 1.25
CA ILE A 239 -5.87 -0.47 2.34
C ILE A 239 -4.56 0.31 2.20
N THR A 240 -3.45 -0.40 2.01
CA THR A 240 -2.12 0.23 1.94
C THR A 240 -1.99 1.19 0.76
N VAL A 241 -2.46 0.78 -0.42
CA VAL A 241 -2.44 1.60 -1.64
C VAL A 241 -3.32 2.84 -1.46
N VAL A 242 -4.57 2.68 -1.00
CA VAL A 242 -5.51 3.79 -0.82
C VAL A 242 -5.01 4.79 0.22
N VAL A 243 -4.56 4.32 1.38
CA VAL A 243 -3.98 5.17 2.42
C VAL A 243 -2.77 5.93 1.87
N THR A 244 -1.84 5.25 1.20
CA THR A 244 -0.64 5.88 0.64
C THR A 244 -1.01 6.94 -0.39
N ASP A 245 -1.93 6.63 -1.31
CA ASP A 245 -2.41 7.55 -2.34
C ASP A 245 -3.01 8.83 -1.74
N ARG A 246 -3.84 8.69 -0.69
CA ARG A 246 -4.46 9.83 0.01
C ARG A 246 -3.44 10.68 0.77
N LEU A 247 -2.52 10.04 1.51
CA LEU A 247 -1.46 10.73 2.24
C LEU A 247 -0.57 11.55 1.30
N MET A 248 -0.15 10.97 0.17
CA MET A 248 0.66 11.66 -0.82
C MET A 248 -0.11 12.79 -1.53
N SER A 249 -1.42 12.63 -1.72
CA SER A 249 -2.25 13.68 -2.32
C SER A 249 -2.50 14.85 -1.36
N ALA A 250 -2.53 14.57 -0.05
CA ALA A 250 -2.74 15.57 0.98
C ALA A 250 -1.45 16.34 1.34
N ASN A 251 -0.26 15.80 1.08
CA ASN A 251 1.00 16.44 1.45
C ASN A 251 2.17 16.11 0.49
N ALA A 252 2.80 17.15 -0.05
CA ALA A 252 3.89 17.02 -1.02
C ALA A 252 5.21 16.47 -0.42
N ILE A 253 5.47 16.68 0.88
CA ILE A 253 6.67 16.13 1.55
C ILE A 253 6.51 14.61 1.67
N LEU A 254 5.33 14.14 2.10
CA LEU A 254 5.01 12.71 2.12
C LEU A 254 5.13 12.10 0.72
N TYR A 255 4.60 12.76 -0.31
CA TYR A 255 4.77 12.34 -1.70
C TYR A 255 6.26 12.12 -2.04
N SER A 256 7.12 13.12 -1.83
CA SER A 256 8.54 13.03 -2.16
C SER A 256 9.24 11.91 -1.40
N LEU A 257 8.89 11.70 -0.12
CA LEU A 257 9.47 10.62 0.69
C LEU A 257 9.03 9.24 0.24
N PHE A 258 7.77 9.04 -0.14
CA PHE A 258 7.31 7.77 -0.70
C PHE A 258 7.99 7.46 -2.05
N MET A 259 8.18 8.47 -2.91
CA MET A 259 8.95 8.30 -4.16
C MET A 259 10.40 7.91 -3.86
N ALA A 260 11.07 8.61 -2.92
CA ALA A 260 12.45 8.32 -2.52
C ALA A 260 12.62 6.92 -1.93
N HIS A 261 11.59 6.35 -1.30
CA HIS A 261 11.60 4.99 -0.75
C HIS A 261 11.18 3.90 -1.74
N GLU A 262 11.20 4.20 -3.05
CA GLU A 262 10.78 3.28 -4.12
C GLU A 262 9.39 2.69 -3.91
N ALA A 263 8.44 3.46 -3.35
CA ALA A 263 7.09 2.98 -3.10
C ALA A 263 6.40 2.50 -4.41
N PRO A 264 6.42 3.24 -5.55
CA PRO A 264 5.74 2.79 -6.76
C PRO A 264 6.22 1.43 -7.26
N ARG A 265 7.55 1.25 -7.38
CA ARG A 265 8.16 -0.03 -7.78
C ARG A 265 7.82 -1.15 -6.82
N THR A 266 7.91 -0.88 -5.52
CA THR A 266 7.61 -1.87 -4.50
C THR A 266 6.16 -2.31 -4.61
N TYR A 267 5.22 -1.38 -4.72
CA TYR A 267 3.80 -1.67 -4.70
C TYR A 267 3.39 -2.45 -5.94
N ILE A 268 3.83 -2.03 -7.13
CA ILE A 268 3.58 -2.76 -8.38
C ILE A 268 4.13 -4.18 -8.32
N ARG A 269 5.34 -4.38 -7.80
CA ARG A 269 5.91 -5.73 -7.65
C ARG A 269 5.06 -6.62 -6.76
N ILE A 270 4.57 -6.08 -5.64
CA ILE A 270 3.72 -6.83 -4.71
C ILE A 270 2.37 -7.15 -5.38
N LEU A 271 1.72 -6.17 -6.01
CA LEU A 271 0.45 -6.37 -6.73
C LEU A 271 0.59 -7.40 -7.86
N SER A 272 1.67 -7.30 -8.65
CA SER A 272 2.01 -8.25 -9.71
C SER A 272 2.20 -9.68 -9.18
N THR A 273 2.88 -9.82 -8.05
CA THR A 273 3.07 -11.12 -7.38
C THR A 273 1.77 -11.67 -6.81
N LEU A 274 0.91 -10.82 -6.26
CA LEU A 274 -0.41 -11.23 -5.76
C LEU A 274 -1.33 -11.67 -6.90
N ALA A 275 -1.27 -11.00 -8.06
CA ALA A 275 -2.03 -11.39 -9.26
C ALA A 275 -1.54 -12.74 -9.78
N ASP A 276 -0.23 -12.94 -9.86
CA ASP A 276 0.39 -14.22 -10.21
C ASP A 276 -0.08 -15.34 -9.27
N THR A 277 -0.08 -15.06 -7.97
CA THR A 277 -0.53 -16.02 -6.96
C THR A 277 -2.00 -16.35 -7.16
N ALA A 278 -2.87 -15.34 -7.34
CA ALA A 278 -4.30 -15.51 -7.53
C ALA A 278 -4.64 -16.38 -8.75
N LEU A 279 -3.90 -16.22 -9.85
CA LEU A 279 -4.04 -17.02 -11.07
C LEU A 279 -3.69 -18.49 -10.87
N HIS A 280 -2.64 -18.76 -10.09
CA HIS A 280 -2.13 -20.13 -9.89
C HIS A 280 -2.84 -20.88 -8.75
N LEU A 281 -3.84 -20.27 -8.11
CA LEU A 281 -4.63 -20.95 -7.09
C LEU A 281 -5.44 -22.08 -7.71
N LYS A 282 -5.02 -23.31 -7.46
CA LYS A 282 -5.84 -24.51 -7.71
C LYS A 282 -6.93 -24.57 -6.64
N LEU A 283 -8.10 -24.01 -6.93
CA LEU A 283 -9.25 -24.15 -6.03
C LEU A 283 -9.89 -25.53 -6.22
N PRO A 284 -10.15 -26.28 -5.14
CA PRO A 284 -10.85 -27.54 -5.22
C PRO A 284 -12.30 -27.31 -5.67
N SER A 285 -12.59 -27.60 -6.94
CA SER A 285 -13.92 -27.93 -7.50
C SER A 285 -15.13 -27.13 -6.99
N PHE A 286 -14.99 -25.81 -6.84
CA PHE A 286 -16.14 -24.92 -6.63
C PHE A 286 -16.50 -24.25 -7.96
N ASN A 287 -17.78 -24.34 -8.35
CA ASN A 287 -18.31 -23.75 -9.59
C ASN A 287 -18.13 -22.22 -9.67
N ASN A 288 -17.81 -21.53 -8.56
CA ASN A 288 -17.60 -20.08 -8.51
C ASN A 288 -16.13 -19.64 -8.43
N THR A 289 -15.19 -20.58 -8.61
CA THR A 289 -13.74 -20.32 -8.53
C THR A 289 -13.28 -19.22 -9.49
N PHE A 290 -13.75 -19.27 -10.74
CA PHE A 290 -13.31 -18.36 -11.79
C PHE A 290 -13.75 -16.91 -11.52
N GLU A 291 -15.04 -16.70 -11.23
CA GLU A 291 -15.58 -15.36 -10.94
C GLU A 291 -14.91 -14.73 -9.72
N PHE A 292 -14.60 -15.54 -8.70
CA PHE A 292 -13.87 -15.07 -7.54
C PHE A 292 -12.44 -14.65 -7.89
N GLN A 293 -11.69 -15.47 -8.63
CA GLN A 293 -10.34 -15.14 -9.09
C GLN A 293 -10.33 -13.89 -9.98
N LEU A 294 -11.28 -13.79 -10.89
CA LEU A 294 -11.48 -12.65 -11.76
C LEU A 294 -11.71 -11.36 -10.94
N GLY A 295 -12.62 -11.39 -9.97
CA GLY A 295 -12.87 -10.29 -9.04
C GLY A 295 -11.58 -9.76 -8.40
N ARG A 296 -10.69 -10.65 -7.98
CA ARG A 296 -9.40 -10.31 -7.36
C ARG A 296 -8.39 -9.70 -8.33
N ILE A 297 -8.32 -10.23 -9.54
CA ILE A 297 -7.42 -9.71 -10.57
C ILE A 297 -7.83 -8.30 -10.97
N ILE A 298 -9.13 -8.04 -11.09
CA ILE A 298 -9.68 -6.71 -11.37
C ILE A 298 -9.30 -5.74 -10.27
N GLU A 299 -9.53 -6.13 -9.02
CA GLU A 299 -9.19 -5.29 -7.86
C GLU A 299 -7.69 -4.95 -7.86
N LEU A 300 -6.81 -5.93 -8.06
CA LEU A 300 -5.36 -5.70 -8.15
C LEU A 300 -4.95 -4.77 -9.30
N THR A 301 -5.65 -4.86 -10.43
CA THR A 301 -5.46 -3.96 -11.58
C THR A 301 -5.85 -2.53 -11.23
N GLN A 302 -7.02 -2.35 -10.60
CA GLN A 302 -7.48 -1.04 -10.15
C GLN A 302 -6.47 -0.40 -9.20
N LEU A 303 -5.97 -1.16 -8.22
CA LEU A 303 -4.92 -0.72 -7.31
C LEU A 303 -3.64 -0.31 -8.05
N ALA A 304 -3.21 -1.10 -9.02
CA ALA A 304 -2.03 -0.76 -9.82
C ALA A 304 -2.23 0.51 -10.65
N SER A 305 -3.45 0.79 -11.10
CA SER A 305 -3.76 2.02 -11.83
C SER A 305 -3.56 3.29 -10.97
N TYR A 306 -3.80 3.22 -9.66
CA TYR A 306 -3.44 4.30 -8.74
C TYR A 306 -1.92 4.44 -8.65
N VAL A 307 -1.21 3.34 -8.46
CA VAL A 307 0.26 3.35 -8.26
C VAL A 307 1.00 3.85 -9.50
N VAL A 308 0.50 3.51 -10.70
CA VAL A 308 1.07 3.95 -11.99
C VAL A 308 0.86 5.44 -12.23
N ASP A 309 -0.21 6.01 -11.68
CA ASP A 309 -0.51 7.44 -11.74
C ASP A 309 0.35 8.27 -10.78
N TRP A 310 0.91 7.67 -9.73
CA TRP A 310 1.68 8.44 -8.75
C TRP A 310 2.83 9.27 -9.32
N PRO A 311 3.69 8.74 -10.21
CA PRO A 311 4.78 9.53 -10.76
C PRO A 311 4.33 10.67 -11.67
N THR A 312 3.14 10.58 -12.27
CA THR A 312 2.67 11.60 -13.22
C THR A 312 2.21 12.88 -12.52
N ARG A 313 1.98 12.82 -11.20
CA ARG A 313 1.52 13.96 -10.38
C ARG A 313 2.61 15.00 -10.13
N THR A 314 3.90 14.69 -10.30
CA THR A 314 5.00 15.65 -10.06
C THR A 314 6.11 15.52 -11.09
N SER A 315 6.88 16.60 -11.30
CA SER A 315 7.76 16.77 -12.47
C SER A 315 9.20 16.17 -12.38
N PRO A 316 9.95 16.22 -11.26
CA PRO A 316 11.42 16.13 -11.39
C PRO A 316 11.97 14.71 -11.63
N SER A 317 11.17 13.64 -11.54
CA SER A 317 11.69 12.25 -11.67
C SER A 317 10.73 11.26 -12.31
N VAL A 318 9.78 11.75 -13.12
CA VAL A 318 8.74 10.91 -13.76
C VAL A 318 9.36 9.73 -14.48
N LEU A 319 10.35 9.96 -15.35
CA LEU A 319 10.97 8.88 -16.15
C LEU A 319 11.62 7.80 -15.28
N ASN A 320 12.35 8.17 -14.22
CA ASN A 320 12.99 7.22 -13.32
C ASN A 320 11.97 6.40 -12.54
N ASN A 321 10.86 7.03 -12.15
CA ASN A 321 9.77 6.37 -11.45
C ASN A 321 8.98 5.44 -12.38
N ILE A 322 8.68 5.84 -13.62
CA ILE A 322 8.06 4.98 -14.64
C ILE A 322 8.95 3.79 -14.97
N LYS A 323 10.26 4.02 -15.15
CA LYS A 323 11.26 2.95 -15.31
C LYS A 323 11.19 1.95 -14.14
N SER A 324 11.06 2.47 -12.92
CA SER A 324 11.00 1.67 -11.70
C SER A 324 9.70 0.89 -11.56
N ILE A 325 8.57 1.46 -11.98
CA ILE A 325 7.26 0.79 -12.09
C ILE A 325 7.31 -0.37 -13.08
N MET A 326 7.92 -0.15 -14.25
CA MET A 326 8.07 -1.22 -15.25
C MET A 326 8.97 -2.35 -14.74
N LYS A 327 10.10 -2.01 -14.11
CA LYS A 327 10.94 -2.99 -13.39
C LYS A 327 10.23 -3.66 -12.21
N GLY A 328 9.15 -3.06 -11.71
CA GLY A 328 8.27 -3.65 -10.72
C GLY A 328 7.34 -4.72 -11.30
N GLY A 329 7.23 -4.84 -12.63
CA GLY A 329 6.32 -5.80 -13.26
C GLY A 329 4.93 -5.23 -13.54
N ALA A 330 4.82 -3.95 -13.89
CA ALA A 330 3.54 -3.37 -14.33
C ALA A 330 3.02 -4.05 -15.61
N ILE A 331 3.90 -4.29 -16.59
CA ILE A 331 3.55 -5.01 -17.81
C ILE A 331 3.23 -6.48 -17.50
N LYS A 332 3.98 -7.12 -16.58
CA LYS A 332 3.65 -8.45 -16.05
C LYS A 332 2.23 -8.53 -15.54
N LEU A 333 1.86 -7.58 -14.69
CA LEU A 333 0.52 -7.49 -14.12
C LEU A 333 -0.52 -7.39 -15.23
N LEU A 334 -0.34 -6.51 -16.22
CA LEU A 334 -1.27 -6.41 -17.35
C LEU A 334 -1.42 -7.75 -18.09
N GLY A 335 -0.32 -8.44 -18.38
CA GLY A 335 -0.34 -9.76 -19.01
C GLY A 335 -1.12 -10.81 -18.22
N HIS A 336 -1.12 -10.71 -16.88
CA HIS A 336 -1.93 -11.56 -15.99
C HIS A 336 -3.42 -11.20 -16.02
N CYS A 337 -3.76 -9.93 -16.24
CA CYS A 337 -5.13 -9.44 -16.12
C CYS A 337 -5.90 -9.58 -17.43
N TYR A 338 -5.28 -9.24 -18.56
CA TYR A 338 -5.92 -9.19 -19.87
C TYR A 338 -6.67 -10.46 -20.30
N PRO A 339 -6.15 -11.68 -20.11
CA PRO A 339 -6.86 -12.90 -20.52
C PRO A 339 -8.23 -13.08 -19.86
N PHE A 340 -8.49 -12.37 -18.75
CA PHE A 340 -9.71 -12.48 -17.98
C PHE A 340 -10.63 -11.27 -18.11
N LEU A 341 -10.20 -10.22 -18.82
CA LEU A 341 -11.04 -9.05 -19.06
C LEU A 341 -12.04 -9.34 -20.17
N ARG A 342 -13.32 -9.24 -19.82
CA ARG A 342 -14.44 -9.35 -20.73
C ARG A 342 -15.09 -7.97 -20.91
N PRO A 343 -15.81 -7.72 -22.02
CA PRO A 343 -16.49 -6.45 -22.25
C PRO A 343 -17.52 -6.05 -21.17
N ASP A 344 -18.08 -7.04 -20.46
CA ASP A 344 -19.02 -6.82 -19.34
C ASP A 344 -18.34 -6.28 -18.07
N ASN A 345 -17.01 -6.27 -18.04
CA ASN A 345 -16.20 -5.78 -16.93
C ASN A 345 -15.46 -4.49 -17.31
N ALA A 346 -16.23 -3.44 -17.52
CA ALA A 346 -15.72 -2.12 -17.89
C ALA A 346 -14.66 -1.59 -16.90
N GLN A 347 -14.82 -1.84 -15.60
CA GLN A 347 -13.89 -1.31 -14.60
C GLN A 347 -12.48 -1.91 -14.70
N GLY A 348 -12.37 -3.22 -14.97
CA GLY A 348 -11.08 -3.87 -15.15
C GLY A 348 -10.38 -3.42 -16.45
N LEU A 349 -11.17 -3.24 -17.51
CA LEU A 349 -10.71 -2.70 -18.79
C LEU A 349 -10.20 -1.26 -18.64
N ASP A 350 -10.98 -0.38 -18.02
CA ASP A 350 -10.61 1.02 -17.78
C ASP A 350 -9.32 1.13 -16.96
N ALA A 351 -9.16 0.27 -15.95
CA ALA A 351 -7.94 0.25 -15.13
C ALA A 351 -6.72 -0.21 -15.95
N CYS A 352 -6.85 -1.25 -16.76
CA CYS A 352 -5.77 -1.71 -17.64
C CYS A 352 -5.42 -0.64 -18.68
N ASP A 353 -6.41 -0.05 -19.33
CA ASP A 353 -6.24 1.03 -20.28
C ASP A 353 -5.53 2.23 -19.66
N LYS A 354 -5.89 2.61 -18.43
CA LYS A 354 -5.24 3.70 -17.71
C LYS A 354 -3.76 3.40 -17.46
N ILE A 355 -3.43 2.20 -16.96
CA ILE A 355 -2.04 1.77 -16.76
C ILE A 355 -1.30 1.83 -18.09
N PHE A 356 -1.90 1.24 -19.12
CA PHE A 356 -1.27 1.08 -20.41
C PHE A 356 -1.00 2.42 -21.10
N LYS A 357 -2.01 3.31 -21.17
CA LYS A 357 -1.89 4.67 -21.69
C LYS A 357 -0.80 5.44 -20.97
N THR A 358 -0.72 5.31 -19.65
CA THR A 358 0.32 5.96 -18.85
C THR A 358 1.71 5.44 -19.22
N LEU A 359 1.92 4.13 -19.29
CA LEU A 359 3.22 3.55 -19.65
C LEU A 359 3.61 3.87 -21.10
N ARG A 360 2.66 3.80 -22.04
CA ARG A 360 2.84 4.10 -23.46
C ARG A 360 3.30 5.53 -23.69
N ALA A 361 2.79 6.50 -22.92
CA ALA A 361 3.21 7.89 -23.00
C ALA A 361 4.73 8.09 -22.75
N TYR A 362 5.39 7.14 -22.08
CA TYR A 362 6.82 7.15 -21.81
C TYR A 362 7.58 6.03 -22.54
N ALA A 363 6.93 5.21 -23.37
CA ALA A 363 7.55 4.05 -23.99
C ALA A 363 8.65 4.40 -24.99
N LEU A 364 8.57 5.58 -25.62
CA LEU A 364 9.55 6.04 -26.61
C LEU A 364 10.86 6.55 -26.00
N TYR A 365 10.93 6.75 -24.68
CA TYR A 365 12.18 7.22 -24.07
C TYR A 365 13.24 6.11 -24.18
N PRO A 366 14.48 6.40 -24.62
CA PRO A 366 15.50 5.37 -24.88
C PRO A 366 15.80 4.45 -23.69
N GLN A 367 15.63 4.93 -22.46
CA GLN A 367 15.85 4.14 -21.26
C GLN A 367 14.63 3.29 -20.81
N ILE A 368 13.46 3.57 -21.38
CA ILE A 368 12.20 2.88 -21.13
C ILE A 368 11.94 1.85 -22.22
N LEU A 369 12.18 2.21 -23.48
CA LEU A 369 11.86 1.39 -24.65
C LEU A 369 12.39 -0.05 -24.55
N PRO A 370 13.67 -0.31 -24.19
CA PRO A 370 14.16 -1.69 -24.06
C PRO A 370 13.46 -2.48 -22.95
N LEU A 371 13.06 -1.80 -21.87
CA LEU A 371 12.27 -2.43 -20.80
C LEU A 371 10.85 -2.71 -21.29
N PHE A 372 10.25 -1.79 -22.03
CA PHE A 372 8.91 -1.96 -22.59
C PHE A 372 8.87 -3.17 -23.52
N LEU A 373 9.78 -3.23 -24.49
CA LEU A 373 9.86 -4.33 -25.46
C LEU A 373 10.12 -5.68 -24.77
N ARG A 374 11.10 -5.74 -23.86
CA ARG A 374 11.44 -6.99 -23.15
C ARG A 374 10.28 -7.54 -22.32
N GLU A 375 9.52 -6.68 -21.64
CA GLU A 375 8.37 -7.15 -20.86
C GLU A 375 7.13 -7.42 -21.74
N MET A 376 7.14 -6.98 -23.01
CA MET A 376 6.09 -7.25 -24.00
C MET A 376 6.34 -8.54 -24.80
N GLU A 377 7.55 -9.12 -24.78
CA GLU A 377 7.90 -10.43 -25.36
C GLU A 377 7.17 -11.62 -24.67
N TRP A 378 6.09 -11.33 -23.95
CA TRP A 378 5.39 -12.25 -23.08
C TRP A 378 4.34 -13.07 -23.82
N GLY A 379 4.80 -14.23 -24.27
CA GLY A 379 4.02 -15.37 -24.73
C GLY A 379 3.77 -15.33 -26.23
N GLU A 380 4.19 -16.41 -26.90
CA GLU A 380 3.64 -16.80 -28.20
C GLU A 380 2.12 -16.63 -28.11
N ILE A 381 1.61 -15.64 -28.83
CA ILE A 381 0.18 -15.47 -29.02
C ILE A 381 -0.26 -16.77 -29.67
N ALA A 382 -0.90 -17.66 -28.90
CA ALA A 382 -1.39 -18.91 -29.46
C ALA A 382 -2.26 -18.56 -30.66
N GLU A 383 -1.83 -18.94 -31.86
CA GLU A 383 -2.43 -18.59 -33.16
C GLU A 383 -3.78 -19.30 -33.39
N GLY A 384 -4.58 -19.52 -32.35
CA GLY A 384 -5.66 -20.51 -32.34
C GLY A 384 -7.10 -19.99 -32.31
N ASP A 385 -7.34 -18.70 -32.07
CA ASP A 385 -8.71 -18.15 -31.98
C ASP A 385 -8.97 -17.14 -33.11
N ASP A 386 -10.02 -17.39 -33.91
CA ASP A 386 -10.42 -16.57 -35.06
C ASP A 386 -10.89 -15.15 -34.70
N GLU A 387 -11.18 -14.89 -33.42
CA GLU A 387 -11.47 -13.53 -32.93
C GLU A 387 -10.25 -12.95 -32.21
N PRO A 388 -9.76 -11.75 -32.60
CA PRO A 388 -8.68 -11.10 -31.90
C PRO A 388 -9.10 -10.81 -30.46
N ASN A 389 -8.57 -11.60 -29.53
CA ASN A 389 -8.75 -11.36 -28.10
C ASN A 389 -8.39 -9.88 -27.81
N PRO A 390 -9.14 -9.14 -26.97
CA PRO A 390 -8.80 -7.77 -26.58
C PRO A 390 -7.32 -7.54 -26.23
N ARG A 391 -6.66 -8.57 -25.66
CA ARG A 391 -5.21 -8.60 -25.43
C ARG A 391 -4.42 -8.44 -26.73
N GLN A 392 -4.71 -9.24 -27.75
CA GLN A 392 -4.05 -9.17 -29.05
C GLN A 392 -4.32 -7.82 -29.72
N ALA A 393 -5.56 -7.33 -29.70
CA ALA A 393 -5.91 -6.04 -30.29
C ALA A 393 -5.08 -4.89 -29.69
N LEU A 394 -4.90 -4.85 -28.38
CA LEU A 394 -4.07 -3.82 -27.73
C LEU A 394 -2.57 -4.01 -27.98
N VAL A 395 -2.06 -5.23 -27.88
CA VAL A 395 -0.64 -5.52 -28.19
C VAL A 395 -0.35 -5.12 -29.62
N VAL A 396 -1.22 -5.49 -30.57
CA VAL A 396 -1.12 -5.11 -31.98
C VAL A 396 -1.23 -3.59 -32.15
N ASP A 397 -2.21 -2.90 -31.55
CA ASP A 397 -2.30 -1.43 -31.59
C ASP A 397 -1.02 -0.77 -31.08
N THR A 398 -0.44 -1.33 -30.03
CA THR A 398 0.78 -0.82 -29.42
C THR A 398 1.99 -1.10 -30.28
N CYS A 399 2.15 -2.32 -30.79
CA CYS A 399 3.22 -2.67 -31.71
C CYS A 399 3.12 -1.79 -32.96
N ASN A 400 1.93 -1.64 -33.54
CA ASN A 400 1.69 -0.76 -34.68
C ASN A 400 2.00 0.70 -34.35
N THR A 401 1.65 1.18 -33.15
CA THR A 401 1.97 2.53 -32.71
C THR A 401 3.47 2.71 -32.53
N LEU A 402 4.12 1.78 -31.82
CA LEU A 402 5.55 1.81 -31.60
C LEU A 402 6.28 1.68 -32.93
N GLU A 403 5.83 0.86 -33.85
CA GLU A 403 6.37 0.74 -35.21
C GLU A 403 6.10 1.99 -36.03
N ALA A 404 4.95 2.65 -35.91
CA ALA A 404 4.71 3.93 -36.58
C ALA A 404 5.60 5.05 -36.00
N MET A 405 5.80 5.07 -34.69
CA MET A 405 6.60 6.07 -33.99
C MET A 405 8.10 5.82 -34.12
N LEU A 406 8.53 4.56 -34.03
CA LEU A 406 9.91 4.12 -34.05
C LEU A 406 10.35 3.70 -35.44
N GLY A 407 9.47 3.31 -36.35
CA GLY A 407 9.78 2.91 -37.73
C GLY A 407 10.67 3.91 -38.46
N PRO A 408 10.40 5.22 -38.37
CA PRO A 408 11.31 6.25 -38.88
C PRO A 408 12.71 6.24 -38.24
N PHE A 409 12.85 5.72 -37.02
CA PHE A 409 14.12 5.61 -36.28
C PHE A 409 14.76 4.21 -36.33
N LEU A 410 13.98 3.15 -36.60
CA LEU A 410 14.41 1.75 -36.55
C LEU A 410 14.71 1.18 -37.93
N LEU A 411 13.96 1.56 -38.96
CA LEU A 411 14.23 1.13 -40.34
C LEU A 411 15.58 1.71 -40.79
N SER A 412 16.52 0.82 -41.12
CA SER A 412 17.90 1.17 -41.47
C SER A 412 18.01 2.21 -42.58
N ASP A 413 17.04 2.22 -43.48
CA ASP A 413 17.04 3.03 -44.70
C ASP A 413 16.36 4.40 -44.46
N ALA A 414 15.65 4.55 -43.32
CA ALA A 414 14.95 5.76 -42.92
C ALA A 414 15.54 6.41 -41.64
N ARG A 415 16.55 5.79 -41.00
CA ARG A 415 17.28 6.38 -39.88
C ARG A 415 17.74 7.78 -40.28
N GLN A 416 17.04 8.81 -39.80
CA GLN A 416 17.57 10.15 -39.82
C GLN A 416 18.86 10.11 -39.00
N TRP A 417 19.98 10.26 -39.71
CA TRP A 417 21.31 10.25 -39.12
C TRP A 417 21.38 11.40 -38.12
N LEU A 418 21.32 11.07 -36.82
CA LEU A 418 21.43 12.06 -35.76
C LEU A 418 22.84 12.66 -35.78
N CYS A 419 22.88 13.96 -35.98
CA CYS A 419 24.09 14.77 -35.93
C CYS A 419 23.79 16.00 -35.07
N ASP A 420 24.39 16.07 -33.88
CA ASP A 420 24.21 17.18 -32.96
C ASP A 420 25.02 18.43 -33.35
N ASN A 421 25.85 18.34 -34.40
CA ASN A 421 26.51 19.51 -34.94
C ASN A 421 25.47 20.43 -35.62
N LEU A 422 25.19 21.57 -34.98
CA LEU A 422 24.23 22.58 -35.45
C LEU A 422 24.58 23.19 -36.82
N GLN A 423 25.83 23.07 -37.26
CA GLN A 423 26.28 23.51 -38.58
C GLN A 423 26.14 22.42 -39.66
N HIS A 424 25.60 21.25 -39.32
CA HIS A 424 25.41 20.16 -40.26
C HIS A 424 24.39 20.52 -41.35
N LYS A 425 24.82 20.47 -42.62
CA LYS A 425 23.92 20.61 -43.78
C LYS A 425 23.44 19.24 -44.23
N ALA A 426 22.15 18.98 -44.05
CA ALA A 426 21.51 17.74 -44.53
C ALA A 426 21.69 17.62 -46.05
N GLY A 427 22.37 16.56 -46.52
CA GLY A 427 22.64 16.44 -47.96
C GLY A 427 23.39 15.22 -48.48
N SER A 428 23.82 14.26 -47.64
CA SER A 428 24.37 13.00 -48.17
C SER A 428 24.07 11.80 -47.25
N ALA A 429 24.08 10.60 -47.83
CA ALA A 429 23.96 9.35 -47.09
C ALA A 429 25.25 9.15 -46.27
N TYR A 430 25.15 9.21 -44.94
CA TYR A 430 26.31 9.09 -44.06
C TYR A 430 26.37 7.69 -43.41
N PRO A 431 27.57 7.26 -42.99
CA PRO A 431 27.73 6.05 -42.17
C PRO A 431 27.05 6.18 -40.79
N PRO A 432 26.95 5.07 -40.02
CA PRO A 432 26.45 5.05 -38.64
C PRO A 432 26.98 6.19 -37.78
N SER A 433 26.06 6.89 -37.12
CA SER A 433 26.41 7.97 -36.19
C SER A 433 27.30 7.45 -35.07
N ARG A 434 28.30 8.24 -34.70
CA ARG A 434 29.26 7.95 -33.65
C ARG A 434 28.94 8.83 -32.46
N VAL A 435 28.76 8.20 -31.31
CA VAL A 435 28.53 8.92 -30.05
C VAL A 435 29.88 9.43 -29.52
N CYS A 436 29.91 10.63 -28.96
CA CYS A 436 31.09 11.15 -28.27
C CYS A 436 31.53 10.17 -27.16
N SER A 437 32.79 9.73 -27.18
CA SER A 437 33.33 8.79 -26.19
C SER A 437 33.45 9.37 -24.79
N GLY A 438 33.48 10.70 -24.67
CA GLY A 438 33.55 11.43 -23.40
C GLY A 438 32.21 11.45 -22.67
N CYS A 439 31.22 12.19 -23.20
CA CYS A 439 29.94 12.36 -22.53
C CYS A 439 28.91 11.27 -22.81
N ARG A 440 29.02 10.57 -23.96
CA ARG A 440 28.02 9.63 -24.46
C ARG A 440 26.61 10.21 -24.66
N SER A 441 26.50 11.54 -24.72
CA SER A 441 25.22 12.26 -24.81
C SER A 441 24.93 12.87 -26.18
N VAL A 442 25.95 13.05 -27.01
CA VAL A 442 25.83 13.62 -28.36
C VAL A 442 26.35 12.65 -29.42
N ALA A 443 25.75 12.66 -30.61
CA ALA A 443 26.05 11.81 -31.74
C ALA A 443 26.38 12.64 -32.99
N TYR A 444 27.32 12.12 -33.79
CA TYR A 444 27.78 12.78 -35.01
C TYR A 444 27.75 11.83 -36.18
N CYS A 445 27.33 12.30 -37.36
CA CYS A 445 27.34 11.49 -38.58
C CYS A 445 28.76 11.26 -39.13
N SER A 446 29.74 12.07 -38.74
CA SER A 446 31.14 11.95 -39.18
C SER A 446 32.11 12.51 -38.13
N ARG A 447 33.39 12.14 -38.27
CA ARG A 447 34.47 12.73 -37.46
C ARG A 447 34.58 14.24 -37.68
N ASP A 448 34.36 14.71 -38.90
CA ASP A 448 34.42 16.13 -39.23
C ASP A 448 33.30 16.90 -38.51
N CYS A 449 32.08 16.35 -38.47
CA CYS A 449 31.00 16.95 -37.71
C CYS A 449 31.29 16.98 -36.21
N GLN A 450 31.88 15.91 -35.67
CA GLN A 450 32.35 15.89 -34.29
C GLN A 450 33.42 16.96 -34.03
N GLU A 451 34.41 17.10 -34.90
CA GLU A 451 35.52 18.04 -34.74
C GLU A 451 35.07 19.50 -34.84
N MET A 452 34.17 19.79 -35.79
CA MET A 452 33.57 21.11 -35.94
C MET A 452 32.76 21.51 -34.69
N ASP A 453 31.89 20.62 -34.21
CA ASP A 453 31.09 20.89 -33.01
C ASP A 453 31.96 20.93 -31.74
N TRP A 454 32.98 20.08 -31.66
CA TRP A 454 33.98 20.09 -30.59
C TRP A 454 34.67 21.44 -30.47
N ASN A 455 35.07 22.04 -31.61
CA ASN A 455 35.73 23.34 -31.62
C ASN A 455 34.75 24.50 -31.42
N ALA A 456 33.49 24.35 -31.81
CA ALA A 456 32.47 25.39 -31.67
C ALA A 456 31.89 25.48 -30.26
N LEU A 457 31.49 24.35 -29.66
CA LEU A 457 30.69 24.33 -28.43
C LEU A 457 30.97 23.11 -27.55
N HIS A 458 30.97 21.90 -28.13
CA HIS A 458 30.90 20.67 -27.35
C HIS A 458 32.07 20.44 -26.39
N ARG A 459 33.27 20.98 -26.69
CA ARG A 459 34.42 20.89 -25.77
C ARG A 459 34.11 21.47 -24.38
N ALA A 460 33.34 22.56 -24.31
CA ALA A 460 32.98 23.19 -23.04
C ALA A 460 31.87 22.40 -22.31
N GLU A 461 30.95 21.79 -23.05
CA GLU A 461 29.78 21.09 -22.50
C GLU A 461 30.06 19.62 -22.14
N CYS A 462 31.02 18.98 -22.81
CA CYS A 462 31.29 17.54 -22.69
C CYS A 462 31.50 17.08 -21.24
N PRO A 463 32.29 17.76 -20.38
CA PRO A 463 32.44 17.35 -18.98
C PRO A 463 31.13 17.46 -18.19
N HIS A 464 30.27 18.42 -18.51
CA HIS A 464 28.99 18.59 -17.86
C HIS A 464 28.00 17.48 -18.28
N LEU A 465 27.86 17.27 -19.59
CA LEU A 465 27.01 16.22 -20.15
C LEU A 465 27.44 14.83 -19.68
N ALA A 466 28.74 14.58 -19.51
CA ALA A 466 29.26 13.34 -18.94
C ALA A 466 28.74 13.08 -17.52
N ARG A 467 28.75 14.11 -16.65
CA ARG A 467 28.23 14.00 -15.28
C ARG A 467 26.74 13.73 -15.25
N VAL A 468 25.97 14.43 -16.10
CA VAL A 468 24.52 14.20 -16.26
C VAL A 468 24.24 12.78 -16.74
N HIS A 469 25.02 12.27 -17.71
CA HIS A 469 24.88 10.90 -18.20
C HIS A 469 25.17 9.85 -17.13
N LEU A 470 26.14 10.11 -16.24
CA LEU A 470 26.45 9.28 -15.08
C LEU A 470 25.45 9.42 -13.93
N GLY A 471 24.52 10.37 -14.02
CA GLY A 471 23.51 10.63 -13.00
C GLY A 471 24.05 11.37 -11.77
N GLU A 472 25.18 12.08 -11.90
CA GLU A 472 25.70 12.93 -10.83
C GLU A 472 24.86 14.21 -10.73
N SER A 473 24.27 14.47 -9.55
CA SER A 473 23.52 15.70 -9.26
C SER A 473 24.45 16.92 -9.23
N TYR A 474 23.93 18.08 -9.65
CA TYR A 474 24.65 19.36 -9.57
C TYR A 474 25.15 19.61 -8.13
N PRO A 475 26.39 20.08 -7.93
CA PRO A 475 26.73 20.79 -6.70
C PRO A 475 25.99 22.13 -6.73
N ASP A 476 25.12 22.36 -5.75
CA ASP A 476 24.37 23.61 -5.62
C ASP A 476 25.36 24.79 -5.59
N HIS A 477 25.15 25.75 -6.50
CA HIS A 477 25.92 27.00 -6.61
C HIS A 477 25.32 28.10 -5.74
#